data_AF-A0A382G7X6-F1
#
_entry.id   AF-A0A382G7X6-F1
#
_cell.length_a   1.000
_cell.length_b   1.000
_cell.length_c   1.000
_cell.angle_alpha   90.00
_cell.angle_beta   90.00
_cell.angle_gamma   90.00
#
_symmetry.space_group_name_H-M   'P 1'
#
loop_
_entity.id
_entity.type
_entity.pdbx_description
1 polymer ?
#
loop_
_entity_poly.entity_id
_entity_poly.type
_entity_poly.pdbx_seq_one_letter_code
_entity_poly.pdbx_strand_id
1 'polypeptide(L)' 'MDCSNPTPWTDTTTLADLPRLAADRWGGQQALLFNEESQTFDDIARLSNQAACGLIAAGV' A
#
# COMPACT_ATOMS: atom_id res chain seq x y z
N MET A 1 -17.12 -6.42 -4.31
CA MET A 1 -15.69 -6.76 -4.45
C MET A 1 -15.54 -7.75 -5.57
N ASP A 2 -14.80 -7.39 -6.61
CA ASP A 2 -14.46 -8.31 -7.70
C ASP A 2 -13.09 -8.94 -7.42
N CYS A 3 -13.09 -10.24 -7.13
CA CYS A 3 -11.89 -11.04 -6.88
C CYS A 3 -11.35 -11.70 -8.17
N SER A 4 -11.98 -11.48 -9.32
CA SER A 4 -11.75 -12.22 -10.55
C SER A 4 -10.58 -11.69 -11.40
N ASN A 5 -10.11 -10.47 -11.14
CA ASN A 5 -8.95 -9.90 -11.81
C ASN A 5 -7.74 -9.94 -10.85
N PRO A 6 -6.66 -10.71 -11.06
CA PRO A 6 -5.51 -10.67 -10.14
C PRO A 6 -4.80 -9.32 -10.20
N THR A 7 -4.22 -8.88 -9.09
CA THR A 7 -3.32 -7.72 -9.10
C THR A 7 -2.13 -8.06 -10.01
N PRO A 8 -1.79 -7.20 -11.00
CA PRO A 8 -0.72 -7.49 -11.94
C PRO A 8 0.62 -7.66 -11.21
N TRP A 9 1.20 -8.86 -11.34
CA TRP A 9 2.49 -9.23 -10.75
C TRP A 9 3.43 -9.65 -11.87
N THR A 10 4.59 -9.00 -11.97
CA THR A 10 5.60 -9.22 -13.01
C THR A 10 6.95 -9.56 -12.38
N ASP A 11 7.92 -10.00 -13.18
CA ASP A 11 9.26 -10.36 -12.70
C ASP A 11 10.02 -9.17 -12.07
N THR A 12 9.59 -7.94 -12.34
CA THR A 12 10.14 -6.71 -11.74
C THR A 12 9.35 -6.23 -10.53
N THR A 13 8.20 -6.84 -10.22
CA THR A 13 7.38 -6.46 -9.07
C THR A 13 8.01 -6.97 -7.77
N THR A 14 8.13 -6.09 -6.79
CA THR A 14 8.68 -6.41 -5.47
C THR A 14 7.60 -6.36 -4.40
N LEU A 15 7.90 -6.90 -3.21
CA LEU A 15 7.00 -6.73 -2.05
C LEU A 15 6.79 -5.26 -1.68
N ALA A 16 7.76 -4.38 -2.00
CA ALA A 16 7.63 -2.95 -1.74
C ALA A 16 6.57 -2.27 -2.63
N ASP A 17 6.18 -2.88 -3.75
CA ASP A 17 5.12 -2.38 -4.62
C ASP A 17 3.71 -2.68 -4.11
N LEU A 18 3.56 -3.64 -3.17
CA LEU A 18 2.27 -4.11 -2.68
C LEU A 18 1.36 -3.00 -2.15
N PRO A 19 1.84 -2.02 -1.34
CA PRO A 19 0.98 -0.94 -0.88
C PRO A 19 0.37 -0.13 -2.02
N ARG A 20 1.17 0.22 -3.04
CA ARG A 20 0.71 0.98 -4.20
C ARG A 20 -0.24 0.17 -5.07
N LEU A 21 0.08 -1.10 -5.34
CA LEU A 21 -0.79 -2.01 -6.09
C LEU A 21 -2.14 -2.24 -5.40
N ALA A 22 -2.15 -2.27 -4.07
CA ALA A 22 -3.38 -2.38 -3.29
C ALA A 22 -4.20 -1.08 -3.34
N ALA A 23 -3.55 0.08 -3.26
CA ALA A 23 -4.21 1.39 -3.43
C ALA A 23 -4.81 1.55 -4.84
N ASP A 24 -4.09 1.21 -5.90
CA ASP A 24 -4.60 1.28 -7.29
C ASP A 24 -5.88 0.45 -7.48
N ARG A 25 -6.03 -0.63 -6.71
CA ARG A 25 -7.18 -1.54 -6.80
C ARG A 25 -8.33 -1.20 -5.86
N TRP A 26 -8.03 -0.83 -4.62
CA TRP A 26 -9.01 -0.70 -3.54
C TRP A 26 -9.05 0.69 -2.90
N GLY A 27 -8.04 1.54 -3.13
CA GLY A 27 -8.00 2.96 -2.79
C GLY A 27 -8.59 3.34 -1.44
N GLY A 28 -9.63 4.17 -1.48
CA GLY A 28 -10.35 4.67 -0.30
C GLY A 28 -11.13 3.62 0.51
N GLN A 29 -11.09 2.34 0.13
CA GLN A 29 -11.68 1.27 0.95
C GLN A 29 -10.83 1.05 2.22
N GLN A 30 -11.50 0.77 3.34
CA GLN A 30 -10.82 0.43 4.59
C GLN A 30 -9.91 -0.80 4.40
N ALA A 31 -8.63 -0.63 4.76
CA ALA A 31 -7.61 -1.66 4.74
C ALA A 31 -7.28 -2.16 6.15
N LEU A 32 -7.25 -1.25 7.13
CA LEU A 32 -6.92 -1.53 8.52
C LEU A 32 -7.88 -0.77 9.43
N LEU A 33 -8.34 -1.45 10.49
CA LEU A 33 -9.01 -0.83 11.63
C LEU A 33 -8.23 -1.23 12.88
N PHE A 34 -7.63 -0.26 13.56
CA PHE A 34 -6.85 -0.50 14.76
C PHE A 34 -7.05 0.65 15.75
N ASN A 35 -7.36 0.34 17.02
CA ASN A 35 -7.65 1.33 18.07
C ASN A 35 -8.65 2.42 17.63
N GLU A 36 -9.75 2.02 17.00
CA GLU A 36 -10.81 2.92 16.47
C GLU A 36 -10.36 3.83 15.31
N GLU A 37 -9.09 3.79 14.92
CA GLU A 37 -8.59 4.48 13.73
C GLU A 37 -8.71 3.57 12.50
N SER A 38 -9.38 4.09 11.48
CA SER A 38 -9.51 3.44 10.18
C SER A 38 -8.49 4.02 9.21
N GLN A 39 -7.74 3.15 8.53
CA GLN A 39 -6.86 3.52 7.43
C GLN A 39 -7.34 2.88 6.14
N THR A 40 -7.35 3.66 5.07
CA THR A 40 -7.66 3.19 3.71
C THR A 40 -6.42 2.58 3.04
N PHE A 41 -6.59 1.89 1.90
CA PHE A 41 -5.42 1.45 1.13
C PHE A 41 -4.58 2.64 0.62
N ASP A 42 -5.22 3.77 0.29
CA ASP A 42 -4.53 5.02 -0.06
C ASP A 42 -3.68 5.56 1.10
N ASP A 43 -4.20 5.50 2.33
CA ASP A 43 -3.45 5.91 3.52
C ASP A 43 -2.21 5.03 3.75
N ILE A 44 -2.38 3.71 3.64
CA ILE A 44 -1.28 2.76 3.81
C ILE A 44 -0.19 3.02 2.76
N ALA A 45 -0.56 3.15 1.48
CA ALA A 45 0.41 3.43 0.42
C ALA A 45 1.19 4.73 0.65
N ARG A 46 0.48 5.80 1.03
CA ARG A 46 1.08 7.10 1.35
C ARG A 46 2.04 7.00 2.53
N LEU A 47 1.61 6.41 3.64
CA LEU A 47 2.40 6.30 4.87
C LEU A 47 3.64 5.39 4.66
N SER A 48 3.48 4.26 3.97
CA SER A 48 4.62 3.38 3.62
C SER A 48 5.66 4.11 2.77
N ASN A 49 5.23 4.88 1.76
CA ASN A 49 6.16 5.65 0.93
C ASN A 49 6.86 6.76 1.74
N GLN A 50 6.13 7.48 2.61
CA GLN A 50 6.71 8.48 3.50
C GLN A 50 7.76 7.88 4.43
N ALA A 51 7.48 6.72 5.03
CA ALA A 51 8.41 6.01 5.89
C ALA A 51 9.66 5.56 5.10
N ALA A 52 9.49 4.98 3.91
CA ALA A 52 10.61 4.57 3.06
C ALA A 52 11.50 5.75 2.67
N CYS A 53 10.92 6.86 2.20
CA CYS A 53 11.68 8.07 1.88
C CYS A 53 12.40 8.63 3.10
N GLY A 54 11.77 8.61 4.28
CA GLY A 54 12.39 9.05 5.53
C GLY A 54 13.60 8.20 5.92
N LEU A 55 13.51 6.87 5.79
CA LEU A 55 14.61 5.95 6.06
C LEU A 55 15.78 6.14 5.08
N ILE A 56 15.48 6.28 3.79
CA ILE A 56 16.49 6.57 2.75
C ILE A 56 17.20 7.89 3.06
N ALA A 57 16.45 8.94 3.43
CA ALA A 57 17.01 10.23 3.81
C ALA A 57 17.87 10.15 5.08
N ALA A 58 17.58 9.21 5.98
CA ALA A 58 18.38 8.91 7.17
C ALA A 58 19.62 8.04 6.89
N GLY A 59 19.79 7.55 5.66
CA GLY A 59 20.94 6.74 5.24
C GLY A 59 20.81 5.25 5.53
N VAL A 60 19.59 4.75 5.69
CA VAL A 60 19.26 3.31 5.77
C VAL A 60 19.10 2.71 4.38
#